data_AF-A0A2T6FD74-F1
#
_entry.id   AF-A0A2T6FD74-F1
#
_cell.length_a   1.000
_cell.length_b   1.000
_cell.length_c   1.000
_cell.angle_alpha   90.00
_cell.angle_beta   90.00
_cell.angle_gamma   90.00
#
_symmetry.space_group_name_H-M   'P 1'
#
loop_
_entity.id
_entity.type
_entity.pdbx_description
1 polymer ?
#
loop_
_entity_poly.entity_id
_entity_poly.type
_entity_poly.pdbx_seq_one_letter_code
_entity_poly.pdbx_strand_id
1 'polypeptide(L)'
;MKYPRYGYLMLHGLLRQDGVVINKKRTYRIYRSEGLQVRVKKRKRLQRQCQSTRVLTRVNERWPLDFVYEQLANGRRFVCSM
;
A
#
# COMPACT_ATOMS: atom_id res chain seq x y z
N MET A 1 10.17 -24.23 7.79
CA MET A 1 10.46 -23.32 6.65
C MET A 1 11.13 -22.06 7.16
N LYS A 2 12.39 -21.80 6.77
CA LYS A 2 13.20 -20.68 7.28
C LYS A 2 12.74 -19.29 6.80
N TYR A 3 11.94 -19.21 5.72
CA TYR A 3 11.49 -17.95 5.10
C TYR A 3 9.98 -17.94 4.75
N PRO A 4 9.07 -17.75 5.72
CA PRO A 4 7.62 -17.91 5.52
C PRO A 4 6.94 -16.82 4.68
N ARG A 5 7.62 -15.69 4.37
CA ARG A 5 7.05 -14.57 3.60
C ARG A 5 7.72 -14.30 2.25
N TYR A 6 8.67 -15.12 1.84
CA TYR A 6 9.36 -14.87 0.57
C TYR A 6 8.45 -15.20 -0.61
N GLY A 7 8.21 -14.19 -1.44
CA GLY A 7 7.59 -14.39 -2.74
C GLY A 7 8.55 -15.09 -3.71
N TYR A 8 8.01 -15.56 -4.84
CA TYR A 8 8.80 -16.32 -5.83
C TYR A 8 10.02 -15.54 -6.37
N LEU A 9 9.97 -14.20 -6.41
CA LEU A 9 11.08 -13.35 -6.86
C LEU A 9 12.27 -13.39 -5.90
N MET A 10 12.03 -13.28 -4.59
CA MET A 10 13.10 -13.38 -3.59
C MET A 10 13.70 -14.79 -3.60
N LEU A 11 12.86 -15.81 -3.69
CA LEU A 11 13.32 -17.20 -3.82
C LEU A 11 14.17 -17.39 -5.09
N HIS A 12 13.77 -16.80 -6.21
CA HIS A 12 14.55 -16.85 -7.44
C HIS A 12 15.91 -16.15 -7.30
N GLY A 13 15.98 -15.01 -6.59
CA GLY A 13 17.23 -14.32 -6.31
C GLY A 13 18.21 -15.18 -5.52
N LEU A 14 17.74 -15.81 -4.44
CA LEU A 14 18.54 -16.73 -3.62
C LEU A 14 19.04 -17.93 -4.44
N LEU A 15 18.13 -18.59 -5.18
CA LEU A 15 18.49 -19.72 -6.03
C LEU A 15 19.43 -19.35 -7.18
N ARG A 16 19.44 -18.08 -7.59
CA ARG A 16 20.37 -17.56 -8.60
C ARG A 16 21.74 -17.26 -8.00
N GLN A 17 21.81 -16.79 -6.76
CA GLN A 17 23.07 -16.65 -6.02
C GLN A 17 23.72 -18.02 -5.74
N ASP A 18 22.91 -19.02 -5.42
CA ASP A 18 23.38 -20.41 -5.25
C ASP A 18 23.68 -21.13 -6.59
N GLY A 19 23.46 -20.47 -7.74
CA GLY A 19 23.73 -21.04 -9.07
C GLY A 19 22.77 -22.16 -9.51
N VAL A 20 21.74 -22.48 -8.71
CA VAL A 20 20.83 -23.61 -8.92
C VAL A 20 19.84 -23.34 -10.07
N VAL A 21 19.48 -22.06 -10.30
CA VAL A 21 18.45 -21.72 -11.29
C VAL A 21 18.80 -20.50 -12.14
N ILE A 22 18.78 -20.69 -13.46
CA ILE A 22 18.97 -19.62 -14.46
C ILE A 22 17.61 -19.03 -14.89
N ASN A 23 16.58 -19.87 -15.03
CA ASN A 23 15.29 -19.48 -15.60
C ASN A 23 14.23 -19.18 -14.53
N LYS A 24 13.79 -17.92 -14.47
CA LYS A 24 12.71 -17.43 -13.59
C LYS A 24 11.39 -18.21 -13.74
N LYS A 25 11.05 -18.66 -14.95
CA LYS A 25 9.81 -19.42 -15.21
C LYS A 25 9.83 -20.79 -14.52
N ARG A 26 10.99 -21.45 -14.46
CA ARG A 26 11.14 -22.75 -13.79
C ARG A 26 10.90 -22.61 -12.29
N THR A 27 11.51 -21.59 -11.66
CA THR A 27 11.26 -21.28 -10.24
C THR A 27 9.78 -21.02 -9.97
N TYR A 28 9.11 -20.23 -10.84
CA TYR A 28 7.68 -19.95 -10.67
C TYR A 28 6.80 -21.20 -10.77
N ARG A 29 7.10 -22.12 -11.69
CA ARG A 29 6.35 -23.38 -11.84
C ARG A 29 6.45 -24.25 -10.59
N ILE A 30 7.67 -24.43 -10.08
CA ILE A 30 7.93 -25.20 -8.85
C ILE A 30 7.27 -24.50 -7.66
N TYR A 31 7.39 -23.17 -7.56
CA TYR A 31 6.74 -22.38 -6.52
C TYR A 31 5.21 -22.59 -6.49
N ARG A 32 4.59 -22.73 -7.66
CA ARG A 32 3.14 -22.99 -7.78
C ARG A 32 2.80 -24.45 -7.50
N SER A 33 3.60 -25.42 -7.96
CA SER A 33 3.35 -26.85 -7.71
C SER A 33 3.47 -27.23 -6.24
N GLU A 34 4.44 -26.63 -5.55
CA GLU A 34 4.70 -26.85 -4.11
C GLU A 34 3.73 -26.06 -3.20
N GLY A 35 2.80 -25.29 -3.76
CA GLY A 35 1.84 -24.51 -2.98
C GLY A 35 2.45 -23.41 -2.10
N LEU A 36 3.67 -22.95 -2.44
CA LEU A 36 4.45 -21.96 -1.68
C LEU A 36 3.88 -20.53 -1.72
N GLN A 37 2.72 -20.33 -2.35
CA GLN A 37 2.09 -19.03 -2.50
C GLN A 37 1.77 -18.42 -1.14
N VAL A 38 2.36 -17.24 -0.90
CA VAL A 38 2.07 -16.45 0.31
C VAL A 38 0.60 -16.02 0.26
N ARG A 39 -0.21 -16.58 1.16
CA ARG A 39 -1.61 -16.19 1.30
C ARG A 39 -1.70 -14.76 1.80
N VAL A 40 -2.29 -13.88 0.97
CA VAL A 40 -2.60 -12.51 1.37
C VAL A 40 -3.75 -12.55 2.38
N LYS A 41 -3.47 -12.24 3.65
CA LYS A 41 -4.53 -12.02 4.62
C LYS A 41 -5.25 -10.71 4.25
N LYS A 42 -6.57 -10.75 4.07
CA LYS A 42 -7.37 -9.54 3.92
C LYS A 42 -7.14 -8.65 5.15
N ARG A 43 -6.57 -7.47 4.93
CA ARG A 43 -6.42 -6.47 5.99
C ARG A 43 -7.83 -6.04 6.42
N LYS A 44 -8.12 -6.11 7.72
CA LYS A 44 -9.38 -5.55 8.25
C LYS A 44 -9.41 -4.06 7.93
N ARG A 45 -10.43 -3.62 7.19
CA ARG A 45 -10.68 -2.21 6.93
C ARG A 45 -11.08 -1.57 8.25
N LEU A 46 -10.26 -0.67 8.78
CA LEU A 46 -10.64 0.15 9.92
C LEU A 46 -11.78 1.05 9.45
N GLN A 47 -12.98 0.88 10.01
CA GLN A 47 -14.05 1.85 9.83
C GLN A 47 -13.69 3.08 10.67
N ARG A 48 -13.36 4.19 9.99
CA ARG A 48 -13.35 5.48 10.65
C ARG A 48 -14.79 5.81 11.02
N GLN A 49 -15.05 6.01 12.32
CA GLN A 49 -16.32 6.58 12.75
C GLN A 49 -16.41 7.99 12.16
N CYS A 50 -17.41 8.22 11.32
CA CYS A 50 -17.69 9.56 10.83
C CYS A 50 -18.17 10.37 12.04
N GLN A 51 -17.38 11.33 12.50
CA GLN A 51 -17.84 12.20 13.57
C GLN A 51 -19.00 13.05 13.04
N SER A 52 -20.11 13.07 13.77
CA SER A 52 -21.23 13.93 13.43
C SER A 52 -20.74 15.37 13.41
N THR A 53 -20.81 16.01 12.24
CA THR A 53 -20.46 17.42 12.12
C THR A 53 -21.45 18.21 12.97
N ARG A 54 -20.94 19.07 13.86
CA ARG A 54 -21.79 19.92 14.71
C ARG A 54 -22.70 20.78 13.84
N VAL A 55 -23.98 20.85 14.20
CA VAL A 55 -24.95 21.71 13.53
C VAL A 55 -24.57 23.17 13.79
N LEU A 56 -24.34 23.92 12.71
CA LEU A 56 -24.10 25.36 12.78
C LEU A 56 -25.43 26.05 13.07
N THR A 57 -25.49 26.88 14.10
CA THR A 57 -26.71 27.53 14.60
C THR A 57 -26.84 28.97 14.10
N ARG A 58 -25.73 29.60 13.71
CA ARG A 58 -25.70 30.99 13.21
C ARG A 58 -25.06 31.09 11.82
N VAL A 59 -25.49 32.09 11.08
CA VAL A 59 -24.90 32.45 9.78
C VAL A 59 -23.43 32.86 10.00
N ASN A 60 -22.52 32.37 9.16
CA ASN A 60 -21.07 32.61 9.19
C ASN A 60 -20.26 31.93 10.33
N GLU A 61 -20.80 30.91 11.00
CA GLU A 61 -20.04 30.18 12.05
C GLU A 61 -18.86 29.35 11.53
N ARG A 62 -18.93 28.89 10.28
CA ARG A 62 -17.86 28.09 9.67
C ARG A 62 -17.77 28.35 8.17
N TRP A 63 -16.55 28.60 7.72
CA TRP A 63 -16.21 28.70 6.31
C TRP A 63 -15.35 27.47 5.94
N PRO A 64 -15.92 26.45 5.28
CA PRO A 64 -15.11 25.39 4.71
C PRO A 64 -14.29 25.99 3.57
N LEU A 65 -12.97 25.99 3.73
CA LEU A 65 -12.05 26.31 2.65
C LEU A 65 -11.56 24.99 2.06
N ASP A 66 -12.14 24.59 0.94
CA ASP A 66 -11.66 23.47 0.13
C ASP A 66 -10.80 24.03 -1.00
N PHE A 67 -9.49 24.06 -0.79
CA PHE A 67 -8.54 24.48 -1.83
C PHE A 67 -8.40 23.36 -2.87
N VAL A 68 -8.80 23.64 -4.12
CA VAL A 68 -8.77 22.63 -5.20
C VAL A 68 -7.35 22.42 -5.74
N TYR A 69 -6.47 23.42 -5.68
CA TYR A 69 -5.04 23.31 -6.04
C TYR A 69 -4.30 24.62 -5.70
N GLU A 70 -3.48 24.67 -4.64
CA GLU A 70 -2.54 25.78 -4.45
C GLU A 70 -1.13 25.36 -4.85
N GLN A 71 -0.70 25.80 -6.02
CA GLN A 71 0.71 25.95 -6.34
C GLN A 71 1.10 27.35 -5.87
N LEU A 72 1.90 27.45 -4.81
CA LEU A 72 2.47 28.74 -4.39
C LEU A 72 3.23 29.33 -5.58
N ALA A 73 3.32 30.67 -5.69
CA ALA A 73 4.06 31.33 -6.77
C ALA A 73 5.54 30.87 -6.93
N ASN A 74 6.06 30.16 -5.92
CA ASN A 74 7.36 29.51 -5.90
C ASN A 74 7.35 28.02 -6.35
N GLY A 75 6.27 27.55 -6.98
CA GLY A 75 6.14 26.19 -7.52
C GLY A 75 5.95 25.08 -6.47
N ARG A 76 5.95 25.42 -5.17
CA ARG A 76 5.80 24.43 -4.10
C ARG A 76 4.32 24.11 -3.91
N ARG A 77 4.01 22.81 -3.86
CA ARG A 77 2.66 22.33 -3.56
C ARG A 77 2.41 22.50 -2.06
N PHE A 78 1.38 23.23 -1.71
CA PHE A 78 0.91 23.27 -0.33
C PHE A 78 0.26 21.92 -0.01
N VAL A 79 0.72 21.24 1.04
CA VAL A 79 0.05 20.04 1.56
C VAL A 79 -0.61 20.46 2.86
N CYS A 80 -1.92 20.61 2.84
CA CYS A 80 -2.70 20.94 4.01
C CYS A 80 -2.69 19.73 4.95
N SER A 81 -1.90 19.79 6.02
CA SER A 81 -2.00 18.84 7.13
C SER A 81 -3.12 19.34 8.05
N MET A 82 -4.34 18.80 7.86
CA MET A 82 -5.45 18.92 8.80
C MET A 82 -5.62 17.59 9.55
#